data_AF-A0A0E3WCV5-F1
#
_entry.id   AF-A0A0E3WCV5-F1
#
_cell.length_a   1.000
_cell.length_b   1.000
_cell.length_c   1.000
_cell.angle_alpha   90.00
_cell.angle_beta   90.00
_cell.angle_gamma   90.00
#
_symmetry.space_group_name_H-M   'P 1'
#
loop_
_entity.id
_entity.type
_entity.pdbx_description
1 polymer ?
#
loop_
_entity_poly.entity_id
_entity_poly.type
_entity_poly.pdbx_seq_one_letter_code
_entity_poly.pdbx_strand_id
1 'polypeptide(L)'
;MGNIYRAALAAAIALAVVTAIPANAMPNTQCTLATPVTEVHSLSQLPPVLVKLLPPIADVGAPFNKTDSVNDPSLPFRRLIRAGNRDADWFLWYEHGGAGYFWQAVVARLAPGSPATVIANAGTITDTLCTLTDGAFAGHVPPYPPGSWGASDF
;
A
#
# COMPACT_ATOMS: atom_id res chain seq x y z
N MET A 1 25.82 71.90 19.17
CA MET A 1 25.82 70.84 20.22
C MET A 1 24.51 70.09 20.13
N GLY A 2 24.56 68.78 19.87
CA GLY A 2 23.36 67.91 19.86
C GLY A 2 23.34 66.87 18.73
N ASN A 3 24.31 65.95 18.72
CA ASN A 3 24.26 64.72 17.91
C ASN A 3 23.16 63.79 18.44
N ILE A 4 22.25 63.32 17.60
CA ILE A 4 21.47 62.11 17.89
C ILE A 4 21.38 61.25 16.63
N TYR A 5 22.15 60.18 16.65
CA TYR A 5 22.13 59.06 15.71
C TYR A 5 20.74 58.45 15.63
N ARG A 6 20.20 58.26 14.42
CA ARG A 6 19.09 57.33 14.19
C ARG A 6 19.57 56.20 13.30
N ALA A 7 19.82 55.07 13.96
CA ALA A 7 20.14 53.79 13.36
C ALA A 7 18.97 53.28 12.50
N ALA A 8 19.33 52.62 11.39
CA ALA A 8 18.42 52.01 10.43
C ALA A 8 17.70 50.79 11.01
N LEU A 9 16.45 50.58 10.59
CA LEU A 9 15.79 49.27 10.63
C LEU A 9 15.43 48.87 9.18
N ALA A 10 16.28 48.06 8.57
CA ALA A 10 15.92 47.33 7.36
C ALA A 10 15.23 46.03 7.79
N ALA A 11 13.90 45.98 7.68
CA ALA A 11 13.14 44.76 7.91
C ALA A 11 13.23 43.88 6.66
N ALA A 12 14.05 42.83 6.71
CA ALA A 12 14.06 41.78 5.70
C ALA A 12 12.89 40.82 5.95
N ILE A 13 11.89 40.85 5.09
CA ILE A 13 10.81 39.85 5.10
C ILE A 13 11.33 38.62 4.34
N ALA A 14 11.72 37.58 5.08
CA ALA A 14 12.00 36.27 4.50
C ALA A 14 10.67 35.61 4.12
N LEU A 15 10.36 35.57 2.82
CA LEU A 15 9.24 34.79 2.30
C LEU A 15 9.60 33.30 2.42
N ALA A 16 9.03 32.60 3.39
CA ALA A 16 9.13 31.15 3.45
C ALA A 16 8.31 30.57 2.28
N VAL A 17 8.98 30.11 1.23
CA VAL A 17 8.36 29.31 0.18
C VAL A 17 8.05 27.95 0.79
N VAL A 18 6.79 27.73 1.18
CA VAL A 18 6.29 26.40 1.51
C VAL A 18 6.29 25.60 0.21
N THR A 19 7.27 24.73 0.02
CA THR A 19 7.24 23.74 -1.05
C THR A 19 6.03 22.85 -0.82
N ALA A 20 5.04 22.90 -1.73
CA ALA A 20 3.96 21.93 -1.72
C ALA A 20 4.57 20.53 -1.85
N ILE A 21 4.38 19.69 -0.84
CA ILE A 21 4.71 18.26 -0.95
C ILE A 21 3.79 17.75 -2.07
N PRO A 22 4.32 17.15 -3.16
CA PRO A 22 3.46 16.58 -4.17
C PRO A 22 2.51 15.61 -3.48
N ALA A 23 1.21 15.74 -3.75
CA ALA A 23 0.25 14.74 -3.32
C ALA A 23 0.76 13.41 -3.90
N ASN A 24 1.23 12.51 -3.03
CA ASN A 24 1.61 11.18 -3.46
C ASN A 24 0.40 10.59 -4.18
N ALA A 25 0.58 10.21 -5.44
CA ALA A 25 -0.51 9.67 -6.22
C ALA A 25 -1.02 8.41 -5.52
N MET A 26 -2.35 8.34 -5.32
CA MET A 26 -3.00 7.09 -4.92
C MET A 26 -2.52 5.98 -5.86
N PRO A 27 -2.32 4.75 -5.37
CA PRO A 27 -1.82 3.69 -6.23
C PRO A 27 -2.72 3.43 -7.43
N ASN A 28 -2.11 3.25 -8.60
CA ASN A 28 -2.79 2.77 -9.77
C ASN A 28 -3.11 1.27 -9.58
N THR A 29 -4.31 0.97 -9.12
CA THR A 29 -4.75 -0.40 -8.86
C THR A 29 -4.98 -1.23 -10.13
N GLN A 30 -4.91 -0.59 -11.29
CA GLN A 30 -5.09 -1.19 -12.62
C GLN A 30 -3.80 -1.21 -13.43
N CYS A 31 -2.65 -0.92 -12.80
CA CYS A 31 -1.37 -0.95 -13.48
C CYS A 31 -1.07 -2.35 -14.05
N THR A 32 -0.49 -2.38 -15.25
CA THR A 32 -0.09 -3.62 -15.90
C THR A 32 1.20 -4.13 -15.25
N LEU A 33 1.17 -5.36 -14.74
CA LEU A 33 2.36 -6.04 -14.24
C LEU A 33 3.29 -6.39 -15.41
N ALA A 34 4.60 -6.26 -15.21
CA ALA A 34 5.59 -6.62 -16.22
C ALA A 34 5.51 -8.12 -16.56
N THR A 35 5.15 -8.93 -15.57
CA THR A 35 4.91 -10.36 -15.72
C THR A 35 3.41 -10.63 -15.97
N PRO A 36 3.04 -11.37 -17.04
CA PRO A 36 1.66 -11.78 -17.24
C PRO A 36 1.14 -12.63 -16.07
N VAL A 37 -0.09 -12.34 -15.65
CA VAL A 37 -0.77 -13.03 -14.56
C VAL A 37 -2.18 -13.44 -15.00
N THR A 38 -2.68 -14.52 -14.42
CA THR A 38 -4.11 -14.83 -14.44
C THR A 38 -4.76 -14.08 -13.28
N GLU A 39 -5.60 -13.10 -13.61
CA GLU A 39 -6.31 -12.34 -12.59
C GLU A 39 -7.47 -13.13 -11.98
N VAL A 40 -7.73 -12.84 -10.71
CA VAL A 40 -8.95 -13.23 -10.01
C VAL A 40 -9.66 -11.99 -9.50
N HIS A 41 -10.98 -12.03 -9.52
CA HIS A 41 -11.85 -10.88 -9.25
C HIS A 41 -12.66 -11.03 -7.96
N SER A 42 -12.48 -12.13 -7.23
CA SER A 42 -13.16 -12.38 -5.96
C SER A 42 -12.31 -13.20 -5.00
N LEU A 43 -12.50 -12.98 -3.69
CA LEU A 43 -11.96 -13.85 -2.63
C LEU A 43 -12.31 -15.34 -2.84
N SER A 44 -13.46 -15.63 -3.43
CA SER A 44 -13.91 -17.01 -3.70
C SER A 44 -13.05 -17.76 -4.73
N GLN A 45 -12.30 -17.04 -5.55
CA GLN A 45 -11.41 -17.58 -6.57
C GLN A 45 -9.98 -17.79 -6.04
N LEU A 46 -9.68 -17.29 -4.84
CA LEU A 46 -8.38 -17.51 -4.21
C LEU A 46 -8.28 -18.92 -3.62
N PRO A 47 -7.09 -19.55 -3.70
CA PRO A 47 -6.79 -20.71 -2.89
C PRO A 47 -7.13 -20.47 -1.40
N PRO A 48 -7.88 -21.38 -0.75
CA PRO A 48 -8.31 -21.18 0.64
C PRO A 48 -7.17 -20.96 1.64
N VAL A 49 -6.00 -21.53 1.35
CA VAL A 49 -4.78 -21.33 2.15
C VAL A 49 -4.31 -19.88 2.14
N LEU A 50 -4.45 -19.15 1.02
CA LEU A 50 -4.09 -17.74 0.94
C LEU A 50 -5.08 -16.86 1.68
N VAL A 51 -6.38 -17.17 1.58
CA VAL A 51 -7.43 -16.46 2.34
C VAL A 51 -7.18 -16.58 3.85
N LYS A 52 -6.74 -17.76 4.33
CA LYS A 52 -6.43 -18.00 5.75
C LYS A 52 -5.20 -17.24 6.27
N LEU A 53 -4.31 -16.77 5.39
CA LEU A 53 -3.19 -15.91 5.80
C LEU A 53 -3.66 -14.51 6.18
N LEU A 54 -4.76 -14.06 5.57
CA LEU A 54 -5.26 -12.71 5.73
C LEU A 54 -6.20 -12.61 6.95
N PRO A 55 -6.14 -11.50 7.70
CA PRO A 55 -7.21 -11.09 8.59
C PRO A 55 -8.53 -10.94 7.82
N PRO A 56 -9.67 -10.85 8.53
CA PRO A 56 -10.96 -10.64 7.89
C PRO A 56 -10.90 -9.56 6.82
N ILE A 57 -11.35 -9.90 5.61
CA ILE A 57 -11.23 -9.08 4.41
C ILE A 57 -12.53 -9.14 3.63
N ALA A 58 -12.98 -7.98 3.16
CA ALA A 58 -14.12 -7.84 2.27
C ALA A 58 -13.71 -8.13 0.82
N ASP A 59 -14.66 -8.61 0.03
CA ASP A 59 -14.44 -8.84 -1.40
C ASP A 59 -14.32 -7.52 -2.20
N VAL A 60 -13.91 -7.61 -3.46
CA VAL A 60 -13.77 -6.44 -4.34
C VAL A 60 -15.09 -5.66 -4.40
N GLY A 61 -15.03 -4.37 -4.07
CA GLY A 61 -16.18 -3.46 -4.09
C GLY A 61 -17.15 -3.59 -2.90
N ALA A 62 -17.02 -4.62 -2.05
CA ALA A 62 -17.86 -4.79 -0.87
C ALA A 62 -17.62 -3.67 0.19
N PRO A 63 -18.56 -3.45 1.12
CA PRO A 63 -18.37 -2.50 2.21
C PRO A 63 -17.30 -2.98 3.20
N PHE A 64 -16.56 -2.02 3.77
CA PHE A 64 -15.53 -2.27 4.79
C PHE A 64 -15.30 -1.00 5.64
N ASN A 65 -14.69 -1.15 6.80
CA ASN A 65 -14.32 -0.07 7.70
C ASN A 65 -13.01 0.59 7.25
N LYS A 66 -13.11 1.80 6.68
CA LYS A 66 -11.95 2.60 6.22
C LYS A 66 -11.21 3.30 7.35
N THR A 67 -11.92 3.66 8.41
CA THR A 67 -11.41 4.44 9.53
C THR A 67 -11.64 3.69 10.84
N ASP A 68 -10.93 4.07 11.89
CA ASP A 68 -11.14 3.60 13.26
C ASP A 68 -12.48 4.05 13.89
N SER A 69 -13.14 5.05 13.30
CA SER A 69 -14.52 5.43 13.63
C SER A 69 -15.51 4.47 12.98
N VAL A 70 -15.89 3.42 13.72
CA VAL A 70 -16.70 2.30 13.23
C VAL A 70 -18.19 2.52 13.51
N ASN A 71 -19.00 2.45 12.45
CA ASN A 71 -20.47 2.42 12.55
C ASN A 71 -21.03 0.99 12.52
N ASP A 72 -20.40 0.09 11.75
CA ASP A 72 -20.77 -1.32 11.67
C ASP A 72 -19.56 -2.19 12.03
N PRO A 73 -19.51 -2.76 13.24
CA PRO A 73 -18.38 -3.58 13.70
C PRO A 73 -18.33 -4.97 13.06
N SER A 74 -19.36 -5.38 12.30
CA SER A 74 -19.33 -6.64 11.56
C SER A 74 -18.51 -6.57 10.28
N LEU A 75 -18.27 -5.36 9.77
CA LEU A 75 -17.47 -5.16 8.57
C LEU A 75 -15.97 -5.30 8.86
N PRO A 76 -15.19 -5.92 7.96
CA PRO A 76 -13.74 -5.99 8.10
C PRO A 76 -13.09 -4.62 7.86
N PHE A 77 -11.83 -4.48 8.27
CA PHE A 77 -11.01 -3.28 8.00
C PHE A 77 -10.21 -3.36 6.71
N ARG A 78 -10.43 -4.41 5.93
CA ARG A 78 -9.69 -4.67 4.69
C ARG A 78 -10.64 -4.95 3.56
N ARG A 79 -10.19 -4.59 2.36
CA ARG A 79 -10.93 -4.90 1.14
C ARG A 79 -10.00 -5.31 0.02
N LEU A 80 -10.28 -6.46 -0.57
CA LEU A 80 -9.56 -6.92 -1.75
C LEU A 80 -9.73 -5.89 -2.88
N ILE A 81 -8.64 -5.61 -3.58
CA ILE A 81 -8.62 -4.71 -4.74
C ILE A 81 -8.41 -5.52 -6.01
N ARG A 82 -7.34 -6.32 -6.01
CA ARG A 82 -6.89 -7.09 -7.17
C ARG A 82 -6.04 -8.26 -6.66
N ALA A 83 -6.18 -9.40 -7.28
CA ALA A 83 -5.31 -10.53 -7.03
C ALA A 83 -5.12 -11.34 -8.30
N GLY A 84 -4.17 -12.25 -8.28
CA GLY A 84 -3.92 -13.15 -9.39
C GLY A 84 -2.66 -13.95 -9.15
N ASN A 85 -2.31 -14.77 -10.12
CA ASN A 85 -1.13 -15.61 -10.03
C ASN A 85 -0.39 -15.74 -11.35
N ARG A 86 0.89 -16.08 -11.22
CA ARG A 86 1.69 -16.72 -12.24
C ARG A 86 2.24 -17.99 -11.65
N ASP A 87 1.99 -19.12 -12.29
CA ASP A 87 2.43 -20.42 -11.80
C ASP A 87 2.03 -20.62 -10.32
N ALA A 88 3.00 -20.83 -9.44
CA ALA A 88 2.81 -20.96 -7.99
C ALA A 88 2.86 -19.63 -7.23
N ASP A 89 3.20 -18.52 -7.87
CA ASP A 89 3.35 -17.22 -7.21
C ASP A 89 2.06 -16.40 -7.34
N TRP A 90 1.50 -16.03 -6.19
CA TRP A 90 0.26 -15.28 -6.06
C TRP A 90 0.56 -13.88 -5.57
N PHE A 91 -0.18 -12.89 -6.08
CA PHE A 91 -0.22 -11.56 -5.51
C PHE A 91 -1.64 -11.23 -5.04
N LEU A 92 -1.74 -10.49 -3.94
CA LEU A 92 -2.98 -9.99 -3.37
C LEU A 92 -2.78 -8.54 -2.98
N TRP A 93 -3.61 -7.65 -3.53
CA TRP A 93 -3.64 -6.24 -3.17
C TRP A 93 -4.92 -5.92 -2.41
N TYR A 94 -4.80 -5.21 -1.31
CA TYR A 94 -5.95 -4.80 -0.52
C TYR A 94 -5.80 -3.41 0.07
N GLU A 95 -6.94 -2.77 0.33
CA GLU A 95 -7.01 -1.56 1.15
C GLU A 95 -6.96 -1.98 2.62
N HIS A 96 -6.27 -1.21 3.44
CA HIS A 96 -6.19 -1.37 4.89
C HIS A 96 -6.68 -0.07 5.53
N GLY A 97 -7.80 -0.14 6.24
CA GLY A 97 -8.35 0.94 7.04
C GLY A 97 -8.01 0.84 8.53
N GLY A 98 -8.55 1.76 9.32
CA GLY A 98 -8.33 1.85 10.77
C GLY A 98 -7.74 3.20 11.14
N ALA A 99 -6.76 3.21 12.06
CA ALA A 99 -6.07 4.44 12.47
C ALA A 99 -5.26 5.07 11.32
N GLY A 100 -4.85 4.25 10.33
CA GLY A 100 -4.28 4.69 9.07
C GLY A 100 -5.04 4.08 7.89
N TYR A 101 -4.98 4.76 6.74
CA TYR A 101 -5.50 4.26 5.48
C TYR A 101 -4.38 4.11 4.46
N PHE A 102 -4.16 2.90 3.98
CA PHE A 102 -3.10 2.59 3.03
C PHE A 102 -3.43 1.36 2.19
N TRP A 103 -2.56 1.05 1.23
CA TRP A 103 -2.68 -0.12 0.38
C TRP A 103 -1.62 -1.14 0.77
N GLN A 104 -1.94 -2.41 0.66
CA GLN A 104 -1.01 -3.50 0.92
C GLN A 104 -0.84 -4.36 -0.32
N ALA A 105 0.38 -4.82 -0.55
CA ALA A 105 0.69 -5.87 -1.49
C ALA A 105 1.32 -7.06 -0.75
N VAL A 106 0.68 -8.22 -0.90
CA VAL A 106 1.19 -9.51 -0.44
C VAL A 106 1.54 -10.33 -1.67
N VAL A 107 2.75 -10.86 -1.71
CA VAL A 107 3.17 -11.84 -2.69
C VAL A 107 3.56 -13.11 -1.96
N ALA A 108 2.99 -14.24 -2.36
CA ALA A 108 3.21 -15.53 -1.71
C ALA A 108 3.35 -16.65 -2.73
N ARG A 109 4.27 -17.58 -2.46
CA ARG A 109 4.40 -18.83 -3.20
C ARG A 109 3.51 -19.91 -2.59
N LEU A 110 2.74 -20.57 -3.43
CA LEU A 110 1.92 -21.72 -3.08
C LEU A 110 2.21 -22.87 -4.05
N ALA A 111 3.19 -23.71 -3.69
CA ALA A 111 3.46 -24.94 -4.41
C ALA A 111 2.40 -26.02 -4.10
N PRO A 112 2.08 -26.91 -5.04
CA PRO A 112 1.14 -28.02 -4.79
C PRO A 112 1.52 -28.83 -3.54
N GLY A 113 0.55 -29.05 -2.66
CA GLY A 113 0.74 -29.80 -1.41
C GLY A 113 1.60 -29.13 -0.34
N SER A 114 2.03 -27.89 -0.54
CA SER A 114 2.87 -27.14 0.41
C SER A 114 2.09 -26.01 1.09
N PRO A 115 2.50 -25.59 2.32
CA PRO A 115 2.03 -24.33 2.90
C PRO A 115 2.38 -23.14 2.01
N ALA A 116 1.58 -22.09 2.07
CA ALA A 116 1.92 -20.82 1.44
C ALA A 116 3.13 -20.18 2.14
N THR A 117 4.09 -19.71 1.36
CA THR A 117 5.28 -18.97 1.84
C THR A 117 5.19 -17.53 1.37
N VAL A 118 5.19 -16.58 2.31
CA VAL A 118 5.17 -15.15 1.99
C VAL A 118 6.54 -14.74 1.44
N ILE A 119 6.55 -14.20 0.22
CA ILE A 119 7.73 -13.65 -0.45
C ILE A 119 7.88 -12.17 -0.09
N ALA A 120 6.78 -11.42 -0.18
CA ALA A 120 6.73 -10.01 0.16
C ALA A 120 5.42 -9.68 0.87
N ASN A 121 5.49 -8.79 1.84
CA ASN A 121 4.33 -8.22 2.51
C ASN A 121 4.66 -6.75 2.83
N ALA A 122 4.04 -5.83 2.11
CA ALA A 122 4.37 -4.42 2.26
C ALA A 122 3.19 -3.48 2.05
N GLY A 123 3.14 -2.46 2.91
CA GLY A 123 2.21 -1.35 2.82
C GLY A 123 2.76 -0.23 1.93
N THR A 124 1.88 0.58 1.36
CA THR A 124 2.22 1.78 0.59
C THR A 124 1.11 2.83 0.66
N ILE A 125 1.50 4.10 0.57
CA ILE A 125 0.61 5.25 0.34
C ILE A 125 0.91 5.94 -1.00
N THR A 126 1.73 5.32 -1.85
CA THR A 126 2.21 5.85 -3.12
C THR A 126 1.98 4.84 -4.24
N ASP A 127 2.10 5.28 -5.50
CA ASP A 127 1.92 4.43 -6.68
C ASP A 127 3.06 3.41 -6.89
N THR A 128 3.09 2.37 -6.05
CA THR A 128 4.15 1.36 -6.02
C THR A 128 3.65 -0.08 -6.05
N LEU A 129 2.34 -0.33 -6.14
CA LEU A 129 1.78 -1.70 -6.10
C LEU A 129 2.35 -2.61 -7.19
N CYS A 130 2.40 -2.14 -8.45
CA CYS A 130 3.03 -2.89 -9.54
C CYS A 130 4.53 -3.08 -9.31
N THR A 131 5.28 -1.99 -9.08
CA THR A 131 6.73 -2.05 -8.90
C THR A 131 7.16 -3.00 -7.78
N LEU A 132 6.43 -2.99 -6.66
CA LEU A 132 6.63 -3.91 -5.55
C LEU A 132 6.34 -5.35 -5.97
N THR A 133 5.22 -5.60 -6.65
CA THR A 133 4.80 -6.96 -7.06
C THR A 133 5.75 -7.54 -8.12
N ASP A 134 6.12 -6.75 -9.13
CA ASP A 134 7.10 -7.13 -10.15
C ASP A 134 8.48 -7.38 -9.51
N GLY A 135 8.90 -6.52 -8.57
CA GLY A 135 10.13 -6.72 -7.81
C GLY A 135 10.10 -8.02 -6.98
N ALA A 136 8.97 -8.35 -6.37
CA ALA A 136 8.80 -9.60 -5.63
C ALA A 136 8.84 -10.83 -6.55
N PHE A 137 8.15 -10.80 -7.69
CA PHE A 137 8.22 -11.87 -8.70
C PHE A 137 9.64 -12.05 -9.27
N ALA A 138 10.41 -10.97 -9.39
CA ALA A 138 11.80 -11.01 -9.83
C ALA A 138 12.80 -11.39 -8.71
N GLY A 139 12.35 -11.56 -7.46
CA GLY A 139 13.22 -11.85 -6.32
C GLY A 139 14.12 -10.66 -5.91
N HIS A 140 13.71 -9.43 -6.23
CA HIS A 140 14.42 -8.19 -5.92
C HIS A 140 13.88 -7.45 -4.69
N VAL A 141 12.81 -7.98 -4.07
CA VAL A 141 12.22 -7.44 -2.85
C VAL A 141 12.41 -8.46 -1.73
N PRO A 142 12.90 -8.05 -0.55
CA PRO A 142 13.42 -6.70 -0.21
C PRO A 142 14.78 -6.37 -0.90
N PRO A 143 15.13 -5.08 -1.08
CA PRO A 143 14.53 -3.87 -0.50
C PRO A 143 13.21 -3.42 -1.16
N TYR A 144 12.35 -2.76 -0.38
CA TYR A 144 11.07 -2.21 -0.86
C TYR A 144 11.26 -0.86 -1.58
N PRO A 145 10.45 -0.54 -2.62
CA PRO A 145 10.56 0.73 -3.32
C PRO A 145 10.21 1.93 -2.41
N PRO A 146 10.76 3.13 -2.69
CA PRO A 146 10.44 4.34 -1.92
C PRO A 146 8.94 4.59 -1.80
N GLY A 147 8.48 4.91 -0.58
CA GLY A 147 7.06 5.10 -0.29
C GLY A 147 6.31 3.83 0.13
N SER A 148 7.00 2.68 0.13
CA SER A 148 6.49 1.43 0.70
C SER A 148 7.36 0.92 1.85
N TRP A 149 6.79 0.08 2.70
CA TRP A 149 7.47 -0.48 3.88
C TRP A 149 7.05 -1.93 4.10
N GLY A 150 7.97 -2.75 4.63
CA GLY A 150 7.66 -4.12 5.01
C GLY A 150 6.71 -4.17 6.21
N ALA A 151 5.72 -5.06 6.16
CA ALA A 151 4.86 -5.38 7.28
C ALA A 151 5.26 -6.73 7.87
N SER A 152 5.45 -6.78 9.19
CA SER A 152 5.76 -8.01 9.93
C SER A 152 4.57 -8.91 10.14
N ASP A 153 3.37 -8.35 10.02
CA ASP A 153 2.09 -8.99 10.15
C ASP A 153 1.20 -8.63 8.96
N PHE A 154 0.09 -9.35 8.85
CA PHE A 154 -0.92 -9.03 7.85
C PHE A 154 -1.75 -7.90 8.33
#